data_AF-A0A848W6A5-F1
#
_entry.id   AF-A0A848W6A5-F1
#
_cell.length_a   1.000
_cell.length_b   1.000
_cell.length_c   1.000
_cell.angle_alpha   90.00
_cell.angle_beta   90.00
_cell.angle_gamma   90.00
#
_symmetry.space_group_name_H-M   'P 1'
#
loop_
_entity.id
_entity.type
_entity.pdbx_description
1 polymer ?
#
loop_
_entity_poly.entity_id
_entity_poly.type
_entity_poly.pdbx_seq_one_letter_code
_entity_poly.pdbx_strand_id
1 'polypeptide(L)' 'MSENKMQAIVLGENGVSAAEVDRPQIKPTQILVKVASCSVNRSDLLTVQGQNFGHV' A
#
# COMPACT_ATOMS: atom_id res chain seq x y z
N MET A 1 17.38 -8.09 -1.68
CA MET A 1 16.27 -7.83 -0.75
C MET A 1 16.53 -8.62 0.51
N SER A 2 16.66 -7.98 1.67
CA SER A 2 16.64 -8.74 2.93
C SER A 2 15.23 -9.33 3.11
N GLU A 3 15.09 -10.47 3.79
CA GLU A 3 13.80 -11.16 3.98
C GLU A 3 12.71 -10.30 4.66
N ASN A 4 13.12 -9.19 5.30
CA ASN A 4 12.26 -8.29 6.06
C ASN A 4 11.88 -7.00 5.34
N LYS A 5 12.31 -6.78 4.09
CA LYS A 5 11.99 -5.57 3.31
C LYS A 5 11.22 -5.89 2.03
N MET A 6 10.38 -4.96 1.58
CA MET A 6 9.64 -5.04 0.32
C MET A 6 9.52 -3.67 -0.35
N GLN A 7 9.29 -3.66 -1.67
CA GLN A 7 8.97 -2.44 -2.40
C GLN A 7 7.46 -2.14 -2.27
N ALA A 8 7.12 -0.87 -2.07
CA ALA A 8 5.74 -0.41 -1.97
C ALA A 8 5.58 0.98 -2.58
N ILE A 9 4.34 1.29 -2.96
CA ILE A 9 3.90 2.66 -3.24
C ILE A 9 3.40 3.25 -1.92
N VAL A 10 4.01 4.34 -1.48
CA VAL A 10 3.71 5.02 -0.21
C VAL A 10 3.15 6.42 -0.47
N LEU A 11 2.24 6.85 0.40
CA LEU A 11 1.74 8.22 0.45
C LEU A 11 2.48 8.97 1.57
N GLY A 12 3.23 10.00 1.20
CA GLY A 12 3.92 10.90 2.14
C GLY A 12 3.55 12.36 1.90
N GLU A 13 4.24 13.28 2.57
CA GLU A 13 3.98 14.73 2.48
C GLU A 13 4.12 15.27 1.04
N ASN A 14 5.02 14.70 0.25
CA ASN A 14 5.26 15.08 -1.15
C ASN A 14 4.40 14.27 -2.15
N GLY A 15 3.34 13.62 -1.67
CA GLY A 15 2.47 12.76 -2.49
C GLY A 15 2.96 11.32 -2.57
N VAL A 16 2.72 10.69 -3.72
CA VAL A 16 2.92 9.25 -3.93
C VAL A 16 4.35 8.96 -4.41
N SER A 17 5.04 8.01 -3.77
CA SER A 17 6.39 7.59 -4.17
C SER A 17 6.60 6.08 -4.02
N ALA A 18 7.58 5.54 -4.75
CA ALA A 18 8.06 4.17 -4.53
C ALA A 18 9.12 4.17 -3.43
N ALA A 19 9.04 3.24 -2.49
CA ALA A 19 9.97 3.12 -1.38
C ALA A 19 10.19 1.66 -0.95
N GLU A 20 11.32 1.41 -0.29
CA GLU A 20 11.58 0.17 0.43
C GLU A 20 11.02 0.27 1.85
N VAL A 21 10.15 -0.65 2.23
CA VAL A 21 9.45 -0.66 3.52
C VAL A 21 9.62 -1.99 4.23
N ASP A 22 9.38 -2.01 5.54
CA ASP A 22 9.35 -3.26 6.30
C ASP A 22 8.18 -4.14 5.87
N ARG A 23 8.46 -5.43 5.74
CA ARG A 23 7.44 -6.45 5.49
C ARG A 23 6.49 -6.49 6.69
N PRO A 24 5.17 -6.37 6.48
CA PRO A 24 4.22 -6.31 7.60
C PRO A 24 4.13 -7.66 8.33
N GLN A 25 3.91 -7.60 9.64
CA GLN A 25 3.53 -8.77 10.44
C GLN A 25 2.01 -8.94 10.42
N ILE A 26 1.54 -10.18 10.24
CA ILE A 26 0.11 -10.50 10.19
C ILE A 26 -0.45 -10.82 11.58
N LYS A 27 -1.72 -10.45 11.82
CA LYS A 27 -2.52 -10.93 12.96
C LYS A 27 -3.12 -12.31 12.66
N PRO A 28 -3.63 -13.06 13.67
CA PRO A 28 -4.17 -14.41 13.47
C PRO A 28 -5.27 -14.53 12.42
N THR A 29 -6.03 -13.46 12.16
CA THR A 29 -7.14 -13.42 11.19
C THR A 29 -6.76 -12.76 9.87
N GLN A 30 -5.47 -12.55 9.60
CA GLN A 30 -4.98 -11.89 8.41
C GLN A 30 -4.08 -12.82 7.60
N ILE A 31 -3.98 -12.56 6.31
CA ILE A 31 -3.06 -13.25 5.41
C ILE A 31 -2.11 -12.25 4.77
N LEU A 32 -0.91 -12.70 4.45
CA LEU A 32 0.06 -11.91 3.69
C LEU A 32 0.07 -12.39 2.24
N VAL A 33 -0.32 -11.51 1.33
CA VAL A 33 -0.42 -11.82 -0.10
C VAL A 33 0.84 -11.32 -0.82
N LYS A 34 1.50 -12.19 -1.57
CA LYS A 34 2.55 -11.79 -2.51
C LYS A 34 1.88 -11.27 -3.79
N VAL A 35 1.87 -9.95 -3.96
CA VAL A 35 1.23 -9.28 -5.11
C VAL A 35 2.07 -9.48 -6.37
N ALA A 36 1.46 -10.08 -7.41
CA ALA A 36 2.08 -10.17 -8.74
C ALA A 36 1.72 -8.97 -9.64
N SER A 37 0.48 -8.47 -9.49
CA SER A 37 -0.04 -7.29 -10.19
C SER A 37 -1.17 -6.65 -9.39
N CYS A 38 -1.37 -5.35 -9.53
CA CYS A 38 -2.52 -4.62 -9.02
C CYS A 38 -3.04 -3.63 -10.08
N SER A 39 -4.32 -3.27 -9.98
CA SER A 39 -4.95 -2.27 -10.84
C SER A 39 -4.82 -0.87 -10.23
N VAL A 40 -4.97 0.15 -11.08
CA VAL A 40 -5.16 1.53 -10.64
C VAL A 40 -6.60 1.93 -10.95
N ASN A 41 -7.31 2.38 -9.92
CA ASN A 41 -8.69 2.82 -10.00
C ASN A 41 -8.80 4.32 -9.76
N ARG A 42 -9.91 4.92 -10.19
CA ARG A 42 -10.21 6.33 -9.89
C ARG A 42 -10.26 6.61 -8.38
N SER A 43 -10.75 5.65 -7.59
CA SER A 43 -10.79 5.74 -6.13
C SER A 43 -9.39 5.86 -5.51
N ASP A 44 -8.38 5.22 -6.10
CA ASP A 44 -7.00 5.29 -5.59
C ASP A 44 -6.46 6.71 -5.75
N LEU A 45 -6.68 7.32 -6.92
CA LEU A 45 -6.30 8.72 -7.20
C LEU A 45 -6.96 9.71 -6.25
N LEU A 46 -8.23 9.49 -5.95
CA LEU A 46 -8.97 10.35 -5.04
C LEU A 46 -8.54 10.15 -3.57
N THR A 47 -8.21 8.91 -3.19
CA THR A 47 -7.69 8.57 -1.86
C THR A 47 -6.36 9.27 -1.58
N VAL A 48 -5.44 9.27 -2.54
CA VAL A 48 -4.15 9.96 -2.39
C VAL A 48 -4.27 11.50 -2.39
N GLN A 49 -5.41 12.04 -2.84
CA GLN A 49 -5.77 13.47 -2.73
C GLN A 49 -6.45 13.82 -1.40
N GLY A 50 -6.51 12.87 -0.45
CA GLY A 50 -7.13 13.07 0.87
C GLY A 50 -8.64 12.93 0.89
N GLN A 51 -9.26 12.49 -0.21
CA GLN A 51 -10.69 12.19 -0.23
C GLN A 51 -10.94 10.71 0.09
N ASN A 52 -11.67 10.44 1.16
CA ASN A 52 -11.94 9.07 1.59
C ASN A 52 -13.28 8.56 1.03
N PHE A 53 -13.22 7.59 0.12
CA PHE A 53 -14.40 6.97 -0.53
C PHE A 53 -14.75 5.60 0.06
N GLY A 54 -14.11 5.20 1.16
CA GLY A 54 -14.30 3.89 1.81
C GLY A 54 -15.21 3.89 3.03
N HIS A 55 -16.11 4.87 3.20
CA HIS A 55 -17.08 4.82 4.31
C HIS A 55 -18.10 3.70 4.11
N VAL A 56 -18.02 2.69 4.99
CA VAL A 56 -19.15 2.01 5.63
C VAL A 56 -19.06 2.24 7.12
#